data_AF-A0A7V6DCC6-F1
#
_entry.id   AF-A0A7V6DCC6-F1
#
_cell.length_a   1.000
_cell.length_b   1.000
_cell.length_c   1.000
_cell.angle_alpha   90.00
_cell.angle_beta   90.00
_cell.angle_gamma   90.00
#
_symmetry.space_group_name_H-M   'P 1'
#
loop_
_entity.id
_entity.type
_entity.pdbx_description
1 polymer ?
#
loop_
_entity_poly.entity_id
_entity_poly.type
_entity_poly.pdbx_seq_one_letter_code
_entity_poly.pdbx_strand_id
1 'polypeptide(L)' 'LNALTGEYVDMVKAGIVDPVKVTRSALQNAASIASMLLTTEALVVEKPEKKESKTPSPPDYDM' A
#
# COMPACT_ATOMS: atom_id res chain seq x y z
N LEU A 1 -0.91 4.62 -26.49
CA LEU A 1 -0.99 6.05 -26.10
C LEU A 1 0.28 6.41 -25.35
N ASN A 2 1.10 7.32 -25.84
CA ASN A 2 2.15 7.94 -25.05
C ASN A 2 1.46 8.84 -24.03
N ALA A 3 1.57 8.52 -22.74
CA ALA A 3 0.84 9.23 -21.69
C ALA A 3 1.26 10.70 -21.54
N LEU A 4 2.48 11.08 -21.96
CA LEU A 4 2.96 12.45 -21.88
C LEU A 4 2.35 13.34 -22.96
N THR A 5 2.15 12.82 -24.18
CA THR A 5 1.68 13.61 -25.33
C THR A 5 0.22 13.34 -25.68
N GLY A 6 -0.36 12.24 -25.21
CA GLY A 6 -1.72 11.83 -25.57
C GLY A 6 -1.86 11.27 -26.99
N GLU A 7 -0.75 10.92 -27.65
CA GLU A 7 -0.77 10.39 -29.01
C GLU A 7 -0.62 8.87 -29.06
N TYR A 8 -1.23 8.22 -30.04
CA TYR A 8 -1.01 6.80 -30.28
C TYR A 8 0.30 6.61 -31.05
N VAL A 9 1.24 5.87 -30.45
CA VAL A 9 2.56 5.60 -31.00
C VAL A 9 2.91 4.12 -30.87
N ASP A 10 3.88 3.68 -31.68
CA ASP A 10 4.59 2.41 -31.47
C ASP A 10 5.53 2.56 -30.25
N MET A 11 5.20 1.88 -29.16
CA MET A 11 5.90 2.02 -27.88
C MET A 11 7.36 1.57 -27.94
N VAL A 12 7.65 0.52 -28.71
CA VAL A 12 9.00 -0.04 -28.83
C VAL A 12 9.89 0.93 -29.60
N LYS A 13 9.40 1.44 -30.73
CA LYS A 13 10.13 2.45 -31.52
C LYS A 13 10.32 3.77 -30.77
N ALA A 14 9.35 4.14 -29.93
CA ALA A 14 9.43 5.32 -29.08
C ALA A 14 10.36 5.13 -27.85
N GLY A 15 10.90 3.92 -27.64
CA GLY A 15 11.77 3.61 -26.49
C GLY A 15 11.02 3.47 -25.16
N ILE A 16 9.69 3.40 -25.18
CA ILE A 16 8.83 3.22 -24.01
C ILE A 16 8.70 1.72 -23.76
N VAL A 17 9.66 1.16 -23.03
CA VAL A 17 9.76 -0.27 -22.79
C VAL A 17 10.02 -0.57 -21.33
N ASP A 18 9.37 -1.62 -20.83
CA ASP A 18 9.62 -2.17 -19.49
C ASP A 18 10.37 -3.50 -19.59
N PRO A 19 11.34 -3.77 -18.68
CA PRO A 19 11.97 -5.09 -18.63
C PRO A 19 10.96 -6.19 -18.32
N VAL A 20 11.10 -7.34 -18.98
CA VAL A 20 10.20 -8.50 -18.82
C VAL A 20 9.98 -8.89 -17.36
N LYS A 21 11.03 -8.85 -16.54
CA LYS A 21 10.96 -9.18 -15.12
C LYS A 21 10.00 -8.27 -14.36
N VAL A 22 9.96 -6.97 -14.68
CA VAL A 22 9.15 -5.97 -13.98
C VAL A 22 7.66 -6.28 -14.12
N THR A 23 7.17 -6.37 -15.36
CA THR A 23 5.75 -6.64 -15.64
C THR A 23 5.35 -8.02 -15.12
N ARG A 24 6.20 -9.04 -15.29
CA ARG A 24 5.91 -10.40 -14.82
C ARG A 24 5.80 -10.46 -13.30
N SER A 25 6.78 -9.92 -12.58
CA SER A 25 6.77 -9.96 -11.12
C SER A 25 5.64 -9.12 -10.53
N ALA A 26 5.34 -7.96 -11.14
CA ALA A 26 4.24 -7.12 -10.70
C ALA A 26 2.91 -7.87 -10.76
N LEU A 27 2.62 -8.52 -11.89
CA LEU A 27 1.39 -9.31 -12.05
C LEU A 27 1.35 -10.51 -11.10
N GLN A 28 2.43 -11.27 -10.99
CA GLN A 28 2.48 -12.47 -10.14
C GLN A 28 2.30 -12.12 -8.66
N ASN A 29 2.95 -11.06 -8.18
CA ASN A 29 2.84 -10.63 -6.79
C ASN A 29 1.44 -10.10 -6.48
N ALA A 30 0.86 -9.31 -7.39
CA ALA A 30 -0.51 -8.81 -7.25
C ALA A 30 -1.53 -9.96 -7.22
N ALA A 31 -1.42 -10.92 -8.13
CA ALA A 31 -2.30 -12.09 -8.16
C ALA A 31 -2.15 -12.96 -6.90
N SER A 32 -0.94 -13.10 -6.35
CA SER A 32 -0.67 -13.83 -5.11
C SER A 32 -1.42 -13.22 -3.91
N ILE A 33 -1.26 -11.92 -3.68
CA ILE A 33 -1.95 -11.21 -2.60
C ILE A 33 -3.46 -11.21 -2.81
N ALA A 34 -3.94 -10.96 -4.03
CA ALA A 34 -5.37 -10.98 -4.33
C ALA A 34 -5.99 -12.36 -4.05
N SER A 35 -5.30 -13.44 -4.43
CA SER A 35 -5.76 -14.81 -4.15
C SER A 35 -5.84 -15.08 -2.66
N MET A 36 -4.80 -14.72 -1.91
CA MET A 36 -4.78 -14.86 -0.44
C MET A 36 -5.95 -14.11 0.22
N LEU A 37 -6.19 -12.85 -0.18
CA LEU A 37 -7.28 -12.04 0.36
C LEU A 37 -8.66 -12.62 0.01
N LEU A 38 -8.86 -13.08 -1.22
CA LEU A 38 -10.14 -13.64 -1.66
C LEU A 38 -10.52 -14.93 -0.92
N THR A 39 -9.52 -15.71 -0.48
CA THR A 39 -9.75 -16.94 0.30
C THR A 39 -9.71 -16.72 1.81
N THR A 40 -9.47 -15.49 2.28
CA THR A 40 -9.42 -15.16 3.70
C THR A 40 -10.79 -14.70 4.17
N GLU A 41 -11.49 -15.55 4.91
CA GLU A 41 -12.88 -15.28 5.36
C GLU A 41 -12.96 -14.28 6.53
N ALA A 42 -11.89 -14.12 7.32
CA ALA A 42 -11.88 -13.22 8.48
C ALA A 42 -10.48 -12.63 8.75
N LEU A 43 -10.46 -11.40 9.26
CA LEU A 43 -9.26 -10.72 9.75
C LEU A 43 -9.49 -10.32 11.22
N VAL A 44 -8.59 -10.73 12.10
CA VAL A 44 -8.62 -10.35 13.52
C VAL A 44 -7.62 -9.22 13.73
N VAL A 45 -8.08 -8.13 14.35
CA VAL A 45 -7.24 -6.95 14.64
C VAL A 45 -7.37 -6.57 16.11
N GLU A 46 -6.29 -6.06 16.69
CA GLU A 46 -6.31 -5.49 18.03
C GLU A 46 -7.05 -4.15 18.05
N LYS A 47 -7.77 -3.88 19.14
CA LYS A 47 -8.46 -2.61 19.31
C LYS A 47 -7.41 -1.50 19.48
N PRO A 48 -7.54 -0.35 18.77
CA PRO A 48 -6.65 0.78 18.99
C PRO A 48 -6.64 1.19 20.47
N GLU A 49 -5.46 1.28 21.06
CA GLU A 49 -5.32 1.78 22.43
C GLU A 49 -5.77 3.24 22.50
N LYS A 50 -6.60 3.57 23.48
CA LYS A 50 -6.81 4.97 23.83
C LYS A 50 -5.50 5.46 24.42
N LYS A 51 -4.84 6.40 23.73
CA LYS A 51 -3.74 7.17 24.34
C LYS A 51 -4.31 7.82 25.61
N GLU A 52 -3.83 7.40 26.77
CA GLU A 52 -4.12 8.11 28.02
C GLU A 52 -3.71 9.58 27.81
N SER A 53 -4.65 10.49 28.03
CA SER A 53 -4.31 11.91 28.12
C SER A 53 -3.35 12.04 29.28
N LYS A 54 -2.08 12.34 29.00
CA LYS A 54 -1.10 12.78 29.99
C LYS A 54 -1.52 14.16 30.51
N THR A 55 -2.63 14.22 31.23
CA THR A 55 -2.92 15.33 32.14
C THR A 55 -2.01 15.12 33.34
N PRO A 56 -1.05 16.01 33.61
CA PRO A 56 -0.25 15.90 34.81
C PRO A 56 -1.19 15.93 36.01
N SER A 57 -1.11 14.90 36.86
CA SER A 57 -1.73 14.95 38.18
C SER A 57 -1.18 16.17 38.93
N PRO A 58 -2.03 17.01 39.54
CA PRO A 58 -1.53 18.11 40.36
C PRO A 58 -0.65 17.55 41.49
N PRO A 59 0.46 18.22 41.83
CA PRO A 59 1.35 17.76 42.88
C PRO A 59 0.61 17.69 44.23
N ASP A 60 0.80 16.59 44.95
CA ASP A 60 0.37 16.45 46.34
C ASP A 60 1.12 17.48 47.19
N TYR A 61 0.40 18.51 47.64
CA TYR A 61 0.84 19.38 48.72
C TYR A 61 0.24 18.83 50.01
N ASP A 62 0.94 17.88 50.64
CA ASP A 62 0.79 17.69 52.07
C ASP A 62 1.52 18.86 52.75
N MET A 63 0.87 19.49 53.72
CA MET A 63 1.29 20.77 54.33
C MET A 63 2.72 20.73 54.88
#